data_AF-A0A136Q845-F1
#
_entry.id   AF-A0A136Q845-F1
#
_cell.length_a   1.000
_cell.length_b   1.000
_cell.length_c   1.000
_cell.angle_alpha   90.00
_cell.angle_beta   90.00
_cell.angle_gamma   90.00
#
_symmetry.space_group_name_H-M   'P 1'
#
loop_
_entity.id
_entity.type
_entity.pdbx_description
1 polymer ?
#
loop_
_entity_poly.entity_id
_entity_poly.type
_entity_poly.pdbx_seq_one_letter_code
_entity_poly.pdbx_strand_id
1 'polypeptide(L)'
;IKTVTAYCSACDSTGITASGKPLAWGRVASNDYPIGTRLYIDGYGECVVEDRMRDNGKVDVYLGDRDVCSCGSEWGRRQIAVEVMG
;
A
#
# COMPACT_ATOMS: atom_id res chain seq x y z
N ILE A 1 3.68 -15.58 -1.14
CA ILE A 1 2.96 -15.03 0.03
C ILE A 1 3.79 -13.88 0.60
N LYS A 2 3.16 -12.75 0.89
CA LYS A 2 3.75 -11.55 1.49
C LYS A 2 2.89 -11.07 2.65
N THR A 3 3.52 -10.34 3.58
CA THR A 3 2.77 -9.58 4.58
C THR A 3 2.12 -8.37 3.89
N VAL A 4 0.81 -8.22 4.02
CA VAL A 4 0.06 -7.05 3.55
C VAL A 4 -0.54 -6.32 4.74
N THR A 5 -0.20 -5.04 4.88
CA THR A 5 -0.78 -4.12 5.87
C THR A 5 -1.59 -3.04 5.15
N ALA A 6 -2.25 -2.17 5.91
CA ALA A 6 -3.03 -1.10 5.34
C ALA A 6 -2.85 0.22 6.09
N TYR A 7 -3.02 1.33 5.38
CA TYR A 7 -3.01 2.69 5.90
C TYR A 7 -4.05 3.57 5.19
N CYS A 8 -4.30 4.76 5.72
CA CYS A 8 -5.18 5.77 5.13
C CYS A 8 -4.60 7.17 5.34
N SER A 9 -5.28 8.22 4.83
CA SER A 9 -4.80 9.60 4.98
C SER A 9 -4.68 10.09 6.42
N ALA A 10 -5.28 9.40 7.39
CA ALA A 10 -5.03 9.67 8.81
C ALA A 10 -3.58 9.40 9.24
N CYS A 11 -2.88 8.51 8.53
CA CYS A 11 -1.51 8.05 8.82
C CYS A 11 -0.45 8.82 8.02
N ASP A 12 -0.87 9.70 7.11
CA ASP A 12 0.02 10.46 6.24
C ASP A 12 -0.15 11.96 6.48
N SER A 13 0.94 12.71 6.34
CA SER A 13 0.98 14.15 6.61
C SER A 13 1.07 15.00 5.35
N THR A 14 1.27 14.39 4.17
CA THR A 14 1.60 15.14 2.93
C THR A 14 0.55 15.00 1.83
N GLY A 15 -0.18 13.89 1.81
CA GLY A 15 -1.05 13.46 0.71
C GLY A 15 -0.31 12.95 -0.52
N ILE A 16 1.03 12.83 -0.49
CA ILE A 16 1.88 12.60 -1.66
C ILE A 16 2.80 11.40 -1.43
N THR A 17 2.77 10.46 -2.37
CA THR A 17 3.64 9.27 -2.40
C THR A 17 5.09 9.60 -2.77
N ALA A 18 6.03 8.70 -2.49
CA ALA A 18 7.44 8.84 -2.87
C ALA A 18 7.69 9.02 -4.38
N SER A 19 6.77 8.60 -5.26
CA SER A 19 6.86 8.87 -6.70
C SER A 19 6.39 10.28 -7.10
N GLY A 20 5.90 11.07 -6.15
CA GLY A 20 5.36 12.41 -6.37
C GLY A 20 3.88 12.45 -6.74
N LYS A 21 3.19 11.30 -6.81
CA LYS A 21 1.75 11.23 -7.08
C LYS A 21 0.93 11.37 -5.79
N PRO A 22 -0.30 11.91 -5.85
CA PRO A 22 -1.19 11.92 -4.68
C PRO A 22 -1.47 10.51 -4.14
N LEU A 23 -1.89 10.40 -2.89
CA LEU A 23 -2.47 9.15 -2.38
C LEU A 23 -3.77 8.82 -3.13
N ALA A 24 -3.98 7.55 -3.45
CA ALA A 24 -5.20 7.05 -4.06
C ALA A 24 -5.29 5.54 -3.90
N TRP A 25 -6.51 5.00 -3.95
CA TRP A 25 -6.72 3.56 -4.04
C TRP A 25 -5.93 2.97 -5.23
N GLY A 26 -5.37 1.78 -5.04
CA GLY A 26 -4.50 1.15 -6.04
C GLY A 26 -3.07 1.70 -6.08
N ARG A 27 -2.70 2.66 -5.22
CA ARG A 27 -1.30 3.03 -4.95
C ARG A 27 -0.85 2.38 -3.66
N VAL A 28 0.31 1.74 -3.68
CA VAL A 28 0.83 0.99 -2.52
C VAL A 28 2.26 1.38 -2.18
N ALA A 29 2.61 1.17 -0.92
CA ALA A 29 3.98 1.30 -0.43
C ALA A 29 4.65 -0.07 -0.35
N SER A 30 5.86 -0.17 -0.87
CA SER A 30 6.73 -1.33 -0.61
C SER A 30 8.17 -0.98 -0.95
N ASN A 31 9.13 -1.55 -0.23
CA ASN A 31 10.55 -1.43 -0.55
C ASN A 31 11.09 -2.66 -1.30
N ASP A 32 10.31 -3.75 -1.35
CA ASP A 32 10.71 -5.00 -1.99
C ASP A 32 10.61 -4.94 -3.53
N TYR A 33 9.93 -3.91 -4.05
CA TYR A 33 9.63 -3.72 -5.47
C TYR A 33 10.00 -2.29 -5.92
N PRO A 34 10.54 -2.10 -7.13
CA PRO A 34 10.75 -0.78 -7.71
C PRO A 34 9.46 0.06 -7.82
N ILE A 35 9.58 1.39 -7.75
CA ILE A 35 8.46 2.28 -8.08
C ILE A 35 8.02 1.99 -9.53
N GLY A 36 6.71 1.98 -9.77
CA GLY A 36 6.09 1.65 -11.05
C GLY A 36 5.77 0.17 -11.24
N THR A 37 6.21 -0.71 -10.32
CA THR A 37 5.85 -2.15 -10.38
C THR A 37 4.35 -2.31 -10.22
N ARG A 38 3.71 -3.01 -11.17
CA ARG A 38 2.31 -3.41 -11.08
C ARG A 38 2.20 -4.71 -10.30
N LEU A 39 1.26 -4.76 -9.36
CA LEU A 39 0.99 -5.94 -8.54
C LEU A 39 -0.49 -6.28 -8.59
N TYR A 40 -0.79 -7.56 -8.43
CA TYR A 40 -2.12 -8.03 -8.03
C TYR A 40 -2.04 -8.55 -6.60
N ILE A 41 -2.90 -8.02 -5.73
CA ILE A 41 -3.00 -8.42 -4.33
C ILE A 41 -4.38 -9.03 -4.12
N ASP A 42 -4.43 -10.31 -3.77
CA ASP A 42 -5.70 -11.01 -3.54
C ASP A 42 -6.53 -10.31 -2.44
N GLY A 43 -7.81 -10.04 -2.74
CA GLY A 43 -8.72 -9.28 -1.88
C GLY A 43 -8.56 -7.75 -1.89
N TYR A 44 -7.55 -7.18 -2.55
CA TYR A 44 -7.41 -5.72 -2.74
C TYR A 44 -7.50 -5.30 -4.22
N GLY A 45 -6.96 -6.12 -5.12
CA GLY A 45 -7.02 -5.91 -6.57
C GLY A 45 -5.67 -5.48 -7.17
N GLU A 46 -5.73 -4.94 -8.39
CA GLU A 46 -4.57 -4.42 -9.10
C GLU A 46 -4.08 -3.11 -8.47
N CYS A 47 -2.76 -2.98 -8.36
CA CYS A 47 -2.14 -1.78 -7.80
C CYS A 47 -0.75 -1.52 -8.39
N VAL A 48 -0.22 -0.34 -8.08
CA VAL A 48 1.11 0.11 -8.48
C VAL A 48 1.90 0.56 -7.26
N VAL A 49 3.14 0.11 -7.18
CA VAL A 49 4.09 0.58 -6.16
C VAL A 49 4.48 2.00 -6.49
N GLU A 50 3.98 2.95 -5.72
CA GLU A 50 4.23 4.39 -5.91
C GLU A 50 4.89 5.01 -4.68
N ASP A 51 4.90 4.30 -3.56
CA ASP A 51 5.34 4.84 -2.28
C ASP A 51 6.37 3.95 -1.59
N ARG A 52 6.98 4.50 -0.53
CA ARG A 52 8.00 3.87 0.30
C ARG A 52 7.57 3.84 1.75
N MET A 53 8.20 2.94 2.50
CA MET A 53 7.88 2.71 3.90
C MET A 53 9.13 2.42 4.72
N ARG A 54 8.99 2.37 6.05
CA ARG A 54 10.13 2.18 6.96
C ARG A 54 10.76 0.79 6.86
N ASP A 55 9.97 -0.27 6.73
CA ASP A 55 10.44 -1.65 6.80
C ASP A 55 10.23 -2.41 5.49
N ASN A 56 11.12 -3.37 5.20
CA ASN A 56 11.03 -4.29 4.05
C ASN A 56 10.11 -5.49 4.36
N GLY A 57 9.86 -6.34 3.36
CA GLY A 57 9.16 -7.63 3.54
C GLY A 57 7.63 -7.55 3.52
N LYS A 58 7.07 -6.37 3.23
CA LYS A 58 5.62 -6.14 3.22
C LYS A 58 5.19 -5.18 2.10
N VAL A 59 3.88 -5.17 1.86
CA VAL A 59 3.19 -4.20 1.02
C VAL A 59 2.13 -3.50 1.88
N ASP A 60 2.08 -2.17 1.84
CA ASP A 60 1.08 -1.37 2.55
C ASP A 60 0.07 -0.80 1.57
N VAL A 61 -1.21 -1.15 1.75
CA VAL A 61 -2.28 -0.74 0.84
C VAL A 61 -3.01 0.50 1.36
N TYR A 62 -3.34 1.42 0.46
CA TYR A 62 -4.10 2.62 0.81
C TYR A 62 -5.61 2.35 0.80
N LEU A 63 -6.28 2.58 1.93
CA LEU A 63 -7.71 2.32 2.07
C LEU A 63 -8.60 3.50 1.70
N GLY A 64 -8.06 4.72 1.67
CA GLY A 64 -8.84 5.94 1.49
C GLY A 64 -8.58 6.98 2.58
N ASP A 65 -9.56 7.86 2.79
CA ASP A 65 -9.41 8.98 3.72
C ASP A 65 -9.60 8.61 5.20
N ARG A 66 -9.31 9.56 6.10
CA ARG A 66 -9.46 9.39 7.57
C ARG A 66 -10.84 8.87 8.00
N ASP A 67 -11.88 9.05 7.19
CA ASP A 67 -13.23 8.55 7.48
C ASP A 67 -13.34 7.02 7.36
N VAL A 68 -12.41 6.35 6.65
CA VAL A 68 -12.44 4.90 6.43
C VAL A 68 -11.46 4.11 7.32
N CYS A 69 -10.51 4.78 7.98
CA CYS A 69 -9.50 4.12 8.81
C CYS A 69 -8.89 5.08 9.84
N SER A 70 -8.40 4.53 10.96
CA SER A 70 -7.60 5.26 11.95
C SER A 70 -6.13 4.85 11.89
N CYS A 71 -5.23 5.68 12.39
CA CYS A 71 -3.83 5.30 12.53
C CYS A 71 -3.70 4.12 13.51
N GLY A 72 -3.35 2.95 12.97
CA GLY A 72 -3.37 1.68 13.69
C GLY A 72 -4.60 0.80 13.44
N SER A 73 -5.51 1.18 12.52
CA SER A 73 -6.56 0.27 12.08
C SER A 73 -5.93 -0.87 11.30
N GLU A 74 -5.75 -2.00 11.97
CA GLU A 74 -5.38 -3.22 11.31
C GLU A 74 -6.61 -3.73 10.54
N TRP A 75 -6.77 -3.30 9.28
CA TRP A 75 -7.48 -4.12 8.28
C TRP A 75 -6.93 -5.57 8.23
N GLY A 76 -5.79 -5.77 8.89
CA GLY A 76 -5.60 -6.92 9.76
C GLY A 76 -4.41 -7.68 9.27
N ARG A 77 -3.19 -7.14 9.41
CA ARG A 77 -1.93 -7.66 8.83
C ARG A 77 -2.07 -9.11 8.31
N ARG A 78 -2.17 -9.28 7.00
CA ARG A 78 -2.50 -10.57 6.37
C ARG A 78 -1.29 -11.17 5.68
N GLN A 79 -1.25 -12.50 5.58
CA GLN A 79 -0.34 -13.22 4.69
C GLN A 79 -1.12 -13.51 3.39
N ILE A 80 -0.88 -12.73 2.35
CA ILE A 80 -1.65 -12.78 1.09
C ILE A 80 -0.72 -13.08 -0.09
N ALA A 81 -1.25 -13.72 -1.12
CA ALA A 81 -0.57 -13.83 -2.41
C ALA A 81 -0.42 -12.44 -3.06
N VAL A 82 0.81 -12.12 -3.46
CA VAL A 82 1.12 -10.90 -4.20
C VAL A 82 1.84 -11.33 -5.46
N GLU A 83 1.28 -10.96 -6.61
CA GLU A 83 1.76 -11.35 -7.92
C GLU A 83 2.27 -10.11 -8.65
N VAL A 84 3.45 -10.21 -9.27
CA VAL A 84 3.98 -9.13 -10.12
C VAL A 84 3.35 -9.26 -11.50
N MET A 85 2.77 -8.17 -11.98
CA MET A 85 2.16 -8.10 -13.30
C MET A 85 3.18 -7.59 -14.33
N GLY A 86 3.11 -8.15 -15.55
CA GLY A 86 3.92 -7.73 -16.71
C GLY A 86 3.44 -6.43 -17.35
#